data_AF-A0A849DZK4-F1
#
_entry.id   AF-A0A849DZK4-F1
#
_cell.length_a   1.000
_cell.length_b   1.000
_cell.length_c   1.000
_cell.angle_alpha   90.00
_cell.angle_beta   90.00
_cell.angle_gamma   90.00
#
_symmetry.space_group_name_H-M   'P 1'
#
loop_
_entity.id
_entity.type
_entity.pdbx_description
1 polymer ?
#
loop_
_entity_poly.entity_id
_entity_poly.type
_entity_poly.pdbx_seq_one_letter_code
_entity_poly.pdbx_strand_id
1 'polypeptide(L)' 'MMAKKAYPLRINEDILKAVQQWSDDELRSVNAQIEYVLRDALRKAGRLPTKKLNETDL' A
#
# COMPACT_ATOMS: atom_id res chain seq x y z
N MET A 1 16.17 1.80 -6.62
CA MET A 1 14.75 1.38 -6.56
C MET A 1 14.44 0.97 -5.14
N MET A 2 13.40 1.49 -4.50
CA MET A 2 12.95 0.97 -3.19
C MET A 2 12.57 -0.50 -3.38
N ALA A 3 13.21 -1.41 -2.63
CA ALA A 3 12.88 -2.82 -2.69
C ALA A 3 11.43 -3.03 -2.25
N LYS A 4 10.58 -3.57 -3.14
CA LYS A 4 9.21 -3.95 -2.82
C LYS A 4 9.21 -5.43 -2.43
N LYS A 5 8.79 -5.74 -1.21
CA LYS A 5 8.63 -7.13 -0.77
C LYS A 5 7.23 -7.60 -1.16
N ALA A 6 7.15 -8.65 -1.97
CA ALA A 6 5.87 -9.31 -2.27
C ALA A 6 5.34 -9.99 -1.00
N TYR A 7 4.08 -9.75 -0.68
CA TYR A 7 3.40 -10.36 0.47
C TYR A 7 2.01 -10.85 0.04
N PRO A 8 1.63 -12.10 0.33
CA PRO A 8 0.30 -12.60 0.02
C PRO A 8 -0.74 -11.92 0.91
N LEU A 9 -1.57 -11.06 0.32
CA LEU A 9 -2.62 -10.34 1.02
C LEU A 9 -3.89 -11.20 1.10
N ARG A 10 -4.35 -11.51 2.31
CA ARG A 10 -5.68 -12.07 2.55
C ARG A 10 -6.66 -10.93 2.78
N ILE A 11 -7.58 -10.75 1.85
CA ILE A 11 -8.58 -9.67 1.86
C ILE A 11 -9.93 -10.22 1.39
N ASN A 12 -11.02 -9.63 1.90
CA ASN A 12 -12.36 -9.93 1.42
C ASN A 12 -12.49 -9.52 -0.06
N GLU A 13 -13.18 -10.34 -0.86
CA GLU A 13 -13.30 -10.16 -2.31
C GLU A 13 -14.02 -8.87 -2.70
N ASP A 14 -15.10 -8.51 -2.00
CA ASP A 14 -15.89 -7.31 -2.31
C ASP A 14 -15.10 -6.04 -2.02
N ILE A 15 -14.26 -6.06 -0.98
CA ILE A 15 -13.33 -4.97 -0.69
C ILE A 15 -12.28 -4.86 -1.80
N LEU A 16 -11.75 -5.98 -2.29
CA LEU A 16 -10.76 -5.96 -3.38
C LEU A 16 -11.38 -5.38 -4.67
N LYS A 17 -12.62 -5.75 -4.99
CA LYS A 17 -13.36 -5.19 -6.14
C LYS A 17 -13.56 -3.68 -6.01
N ALA A 18 -13.95 -3.19 -4.83
CA ALA A 18 -14.10 -1.77 -4.58
C ALA A 18 -12.78 -1.00 -4.75
N VAL A 19 -11.66 -1.56 -4.25
CA VAL A 19 -10.32 -0.97 -4.46
C VAL A 19 -9.93 -1.00 -5.93
N GLN A 20 -10.27 -2.06 -6.67
CA GLN A 20 -9.97 -2.15 -8.10
C GLN A 20 -10.71 -1.07 -8.89
N GLN A 21 -12.02 -0.91 -8.68
CA GLN A 21 -12.79 0.15 -9.32
C GLN A 21 -12.21 1.54 -9.03
N TRP A 22 -11.88 1.82 -7.77
CA TRP A 22 -11.26 3.10 -7.40
C TRP A 22 -9.89 3.30 -8.08
N SER A 23 -9.12 2.23 -8.25
CA SER A 23 -7.84 2.28 -8.96
C SER A 23 -8.02 2.64 -10.43
N ASP A 24 -9.05 2.07 -11.07
CA ASP A 24 -9.38 2.33 -12.46
C ASP A 24 -9.85 3.78 -12.66
N ASP A 25 -10.66 4.31 -11.74
CA ASP A 25 -11.12 5.70 -11.74
C ASP A 25 -9.95 6.70 -11.66
N GLU A 26 -8.88 6.35 -10.92
CA GLU A 26 -7.66 7.17 -10.78
C GLU A 26 -6.56 6.83 -11.79
N LEU A 27 -6.85 5.97 -12.78
CA LEU A 27 -5.89 5.50 -13.81
C LEU A 27 -4.58 4.97 -13.20
N ARG A 28 -4.68 4.16 -12.14
CA ARG A 28 -3.52 3.61 -11.45
C ARG A 28 -3.65 2.11 -11.23
N SER A 29 -2.51 1.44 -10.97
CA SER A 29 -2.53 0.03 -10.62
C SER A 29 -3.13 -0.22 -9.22
N VAL A 30 -3.84 -1.34 -9.06
CA VAL A 30 -4.38 -1.79 -7.76
C VAL A 30 -3.31 -1.80 -6.66
N ASN A 31 -2.10 -2.26 -6.96
CA ASN A 31 -1.00 -2.26 -5.99
C ASN A 31 -0.58 -0.84 -5.56
N ALA A 32 -0.56 0.11 -6.49
CA ALA A 32 -0.28 1.50 -6.14
C ALA A 32 -1.41 2.07 -5.26
N GLN A 33 -2.67 1.70 -5.53
CA GLN A 33 -3.82 2.12 -4.73
C GLN A 33 -3.78 1.60 -3.31
N ILE A 34 -3.55 0.29 -3.15
CA ILE A 34 -3.37 -0.32 -1.83
C ILE A 34 -2.25 0.39 -1.06
N GLU A 35 -1.09 0.63 -1.69
CA GLU A 35 0.03 1.34 -1.06
C GLU A 35 -0.36 2.76 -0.61
N TYR A 36 -1.11 3.50 -1.42
CA TYR A 36 -1.56 4.85 -1.07
C TYR A 36 -2.50 4.84 0.14
N VAL A 37 -3.50 3.97 0.13
CA VAL A 37 -4.46 3.82 1.23
C VAL A 37 -3.75 3.42 2.51
N LEU A 38 -2.82 2.46 2.45
CA LEU A 38 -2.05 2.04 3.63
C LEU A 38 -1.17 3.16 4.17
N ARG A 39 -0.47 3.89 3.29
CA ARG A 39 0.35 5.04 3.72
C ARG A 39 -0.47 6.14 4.34
N ASP A 40 -1.62 6.45 3.77
CA ASP A 40 -2.52 7.47 4.30
C ASP A 40 -3.10 7.05 5.66
N ALA A 41 -3.54 5.80 5.80
CA ALA A 41 -4.00 5.24 7.07
C ALA A 41 -2.91 5.27 8.15
N LEU A 42 -1.68 4.87 7.81
CA LEU A 42 -0.53 4.95 8.72
C LEU A 42 -0.22 6.38 9.12
N ARG A 43 -0.28 7.34 8.18
CA ARG A 43 -0.07 8.76 8.46
C ARG A 43 -1.14 9.29 9.43
N LYS A 44 -2.42 9.02 9.15
CA LYS A 44 -3.55 9.41 10.01
C LYS A 44 -3.46 8.80 11.40
N ALA A 45 -2.94 7.57 11.50
CA ALA A 45 -2.70 6.91 12.77
C ALA A 45 -1.41 7.36 13.49
N GLY A 46 -0.60 8.24 12.90
CA GLY A 46 0.71 8.65 13.45
C GLY A 46 1.76 7.51 13.45
N ARG A 47 1.55 6.47 12.64
CA ARG A 47 2.38 5.25 12.58
C ARG A 47 3.28 5.17 11.35
N LEU A 48 3.31 6.20 10.53
CA LEU A 48 4.17 6.23 9.35
C LEU A 48 5.66 6.26 9.82
N PRO A 49 6.51 5.30 9.41
CA PRO A 49 7.88 5.25 9.86
C PRO A 49 8.67 6.48 9.40
N THR A 50 9.37 7.14 10.33
CA THR A 50 10.18 8.34 10.09
C THR A 50 11.58 7.96 9.58
N LYS A 51 11.70 7.47 8.34
CA LYS A 51 12.96 7.32 7.56
C LYS A 51 14.21 6.77 8.29
N LYS A 52 14.09 6.07 9.44
CA LYS A 52 15.20 5.44 10.17
C LYS A 52 15.27 3.91 9.98
N LEU A 53 14.71 3.42 8.89
CA LEU A 53 14.84 2.02 8.49
C LEU A 53 15.12 2.03 7.01
N ASN A 54 16.39 1.83 6.65
CA ASN A 54 16.91 1.17 5.45
C ASN A 54 18.42 1.46 5.34
N GLU A 55 19.17 1.03 6.35
CA GLU A 55 20.62 0.83 6.23
C GLU A 55 21.00 -0.48 6.94
N THR A 56 20.13 -1.49 6.91
CA THR A 56 20.50 -2.87 7.25
C THR A 56 19.47 -3.78 6.61
N ASP A 57 19.85 -4.37 5.49
CA ASP A 57 19.48 -5.70 4.99
C ASP A 57 20.18 -5.84 3.63
N LEU A 58 21.51 -6.01 3.73
CA LEU A 58 22.39 -6.55 2.68
C LEU A 58 22.06 -8.02 2.45
#